data_AF-A0A926WE00-F1
#
_entry.id   AF-A0A926WE00-F1
#
_cell.length_a   1.000
_cell.length_b   1.000
_cell.length_c   1.000
_cell.angle_alpha   90.00
_cell.angle_beta   90.00
_cell.angle_gamma   90.00
#
_symmetry.space_group_name_H-M   'P 1'
#
loop_
_entity.id
_entity.type
_entity.pdbx_description
1 polymer ?
#
loop_
_entity_poly.entity_id
_entity_poly.type
_entity_poly.pdbx_seq_one_letter_code
_entity_poly.pdbx_strand_id
1 'polypeptide(L)'
;MTQELIDLRQSILEGRYDDALEIIDDLEEMSKQATLRKIEAFLVKLVIHLIKNQIEQRLTNSWIASISDSVIQIAKLNIKDNQKSYYINSDEWRELLAEAVEMAIRPASADILGGTLKASQVSQRLQGKELIDFAENLLLLIYEYQPKELAKMIDNYLSQLPGGEDWFE
;
A
#
# COMPACT_ATOMS: atom_id res chain seq x y z
N MET A 1 7.01 -14.28 -17.79
CA MET A 1 6.03 -13.84 -18.80
C MET A 1 6.39 -14.24 -20.23
N THR A 2 7.51 -13.81 -20.83
CA THR A 2 7.76 -14.12 -22.25
C THR A 2 7.90 -15.62 -22.55
N GLN A 3 8.50 -16.41 -21.65
CA GLN A 3 8.63 -17.86 -21.83
C GLN A 3 7.30 -18.60 -21.65
N GLU A 4 6.55 -18.31 -20.57
CA GLU A 4 5.20 -18.87 -20.35
C GLU A 4 4.27 -18.63 -21.55
N LEU A 5 4.33 -17.45 -22.19
CA LEU A 5 3.53 -17.15 -23.38
C LEU A 5 3.97 -17.95 -24.62
N ILE A 6 5.27 -18.26 -24.75
CA ILE A 6 5.79 -19.13 -25.81
C ILE A 6 5.31 -20.56 -25.59
N ASP A 7 5.40 -21.06 -24.37
CA ASP A 7 5.00 -22.42 -24.00
C ASP A 7 3.48 -22.59 -24.13
N LEU A 8 2.69 -21.60 -23.72
CA LEU A 8 1.25 -21.56 -23.93
C LEU A 8 0.90 -21.66 -25.43
N ARG A 9 1.55 -20.83 -26.26
CA ARG A 9 1.33 -20.86 -27.71
C ARG A 9 1.68 -22.22 -28.30
N GLN A 10 2.75 -22.84 -27.82
CA GLN A 10 3.19 -24.15 -28.30
C GLN A 10 2.20 -25.25 -27.91
N SER A 11 1.74 -25.28 -26.67
CA SER A 11 0.71 -26.23 -26.20
C SER A 11 -0.60 -26.10 -26.97
N ILE A 12 -1.03 -24.87 -27.29
CA ILE A 12 -2.21 -24.62 -28.14
C ILE A 12 -2.01 -25.19 -29.55
N LEU A 13 -0.85 -24.96 -30.17
CA LEU A 13 -0.55 -25.45 -31.52
C LEU A 13 -0.43 -26.98 -31.58
N GLU A 14 0.03 -27.61 -30.52
CA GLU A 14 0.19 -29.07 -30.41
C GLU A 14 -1.09 -29.78 -29.91
N GLY A 15 -2.16 -29.03 -29.63
CA GLY A 15 -3.44 -29.58 -29.15
C GLY A 15 -3.41 -30.07 -27.71
N ARG A 16 -2.37 -29.72 -26.93
CA ARG A 16 -2.27 -30.02 -25.50
C ARG A 16 -3.01 -28.95 -24.69
N TYR A 17 -4.34 -29.03 -24.72
CA TYR A 17 -5.17 -28.00 -24.09
C TYR A 17 -5.13 -28.04 -22.56
N ASP A 18 -4.96 -29.21 -21.95
CA ASP A 18 -4.84 -29.32 -20.50
C ASP A 18 -3.56 -28.59 -20.02
N ASP A 19 -2.41 -28.85 -20.65
CA ASP A 19 -1.16 -28.12 -20.40
C ASP A 19 -1.32 -26.61 -20.64
N ALA A 20 -2.07 -26.22 -21.68
CA ALA A 20 -2.32 -24.81 -21.96
C ALA A 20 -3.16 -24.13 -20.86
N LEU A 21 -4.14 -24.83 -20.29
CA LEU A 21 -4.94 -24.33 -19.18
C LEU A 21 -4.11 -24.18 -17.90
N GLU A 22 -3.24 -25.15 -17.60
CA GLU A 22 -2.32 -25.06 -16.46
C GLU A 22 -1.41 -23.83 -16.55
N ILE A 23 -0.85 -23.56 -17.74
CA ILE A 23 -0.02 -22.36 -17.96
C ILE A 23 -0.84 -21.06 -17.82
N ILE A 24 -2.12 -21.06 -18.20
CA ILE A 24 -3.00 -19.90 -18.01
C ILE A 24 -3.21 -19.64 -16.52
N ASP A 25 -3.50 -20.68 -15.73
CA ASP A 25 -3.71 -20.55 -14.29
C ASP A 25 -2.45 -19.99 -13.60
N ASP A 26 -1.27 -20.49 -13.97
CA ASP A 26 0.02 -19.99 -13.49
C ASP A 26 0.23 -18.50 -13.83
N LEU A 27 -0.06 -18.12 -15.09
CA LEU A 27 0.03 -16.73 -15.55
C LEU A 27 -0.91 -15.80 -14.77
N GLU A 28 -2.12 -16.24 -14.48
CA GLU A 28 -3.09 -15.49 -13.67
C GLU A 28 -2.59 -15.32 -12.23
N GLU A 29 -2.06 -16.37 -11.61
CA GLU A 29 -1.49 -16.29 -10.27
C GLU A 29 -0.28 -15.35 -10.22
N MET A 30 0.64 -15.45 -11.19
CA MET A 30 1.81 -14.57 -11.27
C MET A 30 1.41 -13.10 -11.41
N SER A 31 0.41 -12.80 -12.22
CA SER A 31 -0.14 -11.45 -12.39
C SER A 31 -0.74 -10.92 -11.08
N LYS A 32 -1.54 -11.75 -10.39
CA LYS A 32 -2.11 -11.42 -9.08
C LYS A 32 -1.00 -11.10 -8.07
N GLN A 33 0.00 -11.97 -7.94
CA GLN A 33 1.12 -11.77 -7.01
C GLN A 33 1.92 -10.50 -7.35
N ALA A 34 2.13 -10.19 -8.63
CA ALA A 34 2.81 -8.98 -9.05
C ALA A 34 2.05 -7.70 -8.65
N THR A 35 0.72 -7.73 -8.70
CA THR A 35 -0.13 -6.62 -8.21
C THR A 35 -0.06 -6.48 -6.70
N LEU A 36 -0.18 -7.58 -5.95
CA LEU A 36 -0.10 -7.56 -4.48
C LEU A 36 1.24 -7.01 -3.99
N ARG A 37 2.38 -7.44 -4.57
CA ARG A 37 3.71 -6.90 -4.22
C ARG A 37 3.84 -5.40 -4.45
N LYS A 38 3.17 -4.85 -5.47
CA LYS A 38 3.15 -3.39 -5.71
C LYS A 38 2.34 -2.69 -4.64
N ILE A 39 1.18 -3.24 -4.25
CA ILE A 39 0.36 -2.70 -3.16
C ILE A 39 1.17 -2.69 -1.86
N GLU A 40 1.83 -3.80 -1.52
CA GLU A 40 2.70 -3.91 -0.35
C GLU A 40 3.81 -2.85 -0.35
N ALA A 41 4.46 -2.60 -1.49
CA ALA A 41 5.47 -1.54 -1.58
C ALA A 41 4.92 -0.14 -1.26
N PHE A 42 3.69 0.16 -1.71
CA PHE A 42 3.01 1.41 -1.35
C PHE A 42 2.53 1.44 0.10
N LEU A 43 2.12 0.30 0.68
CA LEU A 43 1.81 0.20 2.11
C LEU A 43 3.03 0.53 2.96
N VAL A 44 4.21 -0.03 2.64
CA VAL A 44 5.45 0.30 3.34
C VAL A 44 5.76 1.80 3.22
N LYS A 45 5.63 2.39 2.02
CA LYS A 45 5.85 3.83 1.80
C LYS A 45 4.88 4.69 2.63
N LEU A 46 3.59 4.33 2.66
CA LEU A 46 2.57 4.95 3.49
C LEU A 46 2.97 4.91 4.96
N VAL A 47 3.27 3.71 5.47
CA VAL A 47 3.58 3.48 6.88
C VAL A 47 4.88 4.18 7.31
N ILE A 48 5.90 4.25 6.46
CA ILE A 48 7.13 5.04 6.73
C ILE A 48 6.77 6.49 7.12
N HIS A 49 5.87 7.12 6.37
CA HIS A 49 5.51 8.52 6.59
C HIS A 49 4.60 8.69 7.82
N LEU A 50 3.72 7.72 8.09
CA LEU A 50 2.91 7.71 9.31
C LEU A 50 3.77 7.52 10.57
N ILE A 51 4.78 6.64 10.54
CA ILE A 51 5.74 6.46 11.63
C ILE A 51 6.50 7.79 11.87
N LYS A 52 6.96 8.44 10.80
CA LYS A 52 7.64 9.74 10.88
C LYS A 52 6.75 10.81 11.51
N ASN A 53 5.49 10.91 11.08
CA ASN A 53 4.52 11.83 11.67
C ASN A 53 4.29 11.55 13.16
N GLN A 54 4.03 10.30 13.54
CA GLN A 54 3.75 9.94 14.94
C GLN A 54 4.96 10.21 15.86
N ILE A 55 6.19 10.07 15.37
CA ILE A 55 7.39 10.30 16.19
C ILE A 55 7.79 11.78 16.22
N GLU A 56 7.73 12.47 15.08
CA GLU A 56 8.17 13.87 14.99
C GLU A 56 7.07 14.89 15.30
N GLN A 57 5.82 14.43 15.44
CA GLN A 57 4.65 15.28 15.75
C GLN A 57 4.52 16.46 14.78
N ARG A 58 4.85 16.21 13.50
CA ARG A 58 4.77 17.17 12.40
C ARG A 58 4.41 16.46 11.11
N LEU A 59 3.91 17.23 10.14
CA LEU A 59 3.59 16.72 8.83
C LEU A 59 4.06 17.72 7.76
N THR A 60 4.99 17.31 6.88
CA THR A 60 5.47 18.18 5.79
C THR A 60 4.68 17.96 4.51
N ASN A 61 4.68 18.95 3.62
CA ASN A 61 4.05 18.86 2.30
C ASN A 61 4.53 17.63 1.51
N SER A 62 5.82 17.29 1.61
CA SER A 62 6.36 16.10 0.97
C SER A 62 5.84 14.79 1.57
N TRP A 63 5.55 14.77 2.88
CA TRP A 63 4.97 13.59 3.53
C TRP A 63 3.48 13.46 3.20
N ILE A 64 2.73 14.57 3.20
CA ILE A 64 1.33 14.63 2.75
C ILE A 64 1.23 14.08 1.33
N ALA A 65 2.03 14.61 0.41
CA ALA A 65 2.05 14.16 -0.98
C ALA A 65 2.40 12.68 -1.11
N SER A 66 3.36 12.19 -0.32
CA SER A 66 3.77 10.79 -0.31
C SER A 66 2.69 9.84 0.23
N ILE A 67 2.00 10.24 1.31
CA ILE A 67 0.88 9.48 1.89
C ILE A 67 -0.28 9.43 0.90
N SER A 68 -0.70 10.59 0.38
CA SER A 68 -1.81 10.70 -0.58
C SER A 68 -1.54 9.91 -1.86
N ASP A 69 -0.34 10.04 -2.43
CA ASP A 69 0.07 9.23 -3.58
C ASP A 69 0.00 7.73 -3.27
N SER A 70 0.53 7.29 -2.13
CA SER A 70 0.52 5.86 -1.76
C SER A 70 -0.90 5.31 -1.70
N VAL A 71 -1.85 6.00 -1.05
CA VAL A 71 -3.26 5.58 -0.96
C VAL A 71 -3.91 5.56 -2.35
N ILE A 72 -3.66 6.56 -3.19
CA ILE A 72 -4.21 6.63 -4.56
C ILE A 72 -3.66 5.50 -5.45
N GLN A 73 -2.37 5.18 -5.36
CA GLN A 73 -1.79 4.06 -6.13
C GLN A 73 -2.33 2.72 -5.64
N ILE A 74 -2.50 2.54 -4.32
CA ILE A 74 -3.16 1.36 -3.75
C ILE A 74 -4.59 1.23 -4.29
N ALA A 75 -5.38 2.30 -4.27
CA ALA A 75 -6.74 2.30 -4.81
C ALA A 75 -6.79 1.85 -6.28
N LYS A 76 -5.87 2.35 -7.11
CA LYS A 76 -5.76 1.99 -8.54
C LYS A 76 -5.37 0.54 -8.75
N LEU A 77 -4.46 0.01 -7.93
CA LEU A 77 -3.96 -1.36 -8.06
C LEU A 77 -4.93 -2.39 -7.47
N ASN A 78 -5.67 -2.01 -6.43
CA ASN A 78 -6.50 -2.95 -5.68
C ASN A 78 -7.80 -3.32 -6.40
N ILE A 79 -8.32 -2.45 -7.27
CA ILE A 79 -9.51 -2.76 -8.07
C ILE A 79 -9.16 -3.67 -9.26
N LYS A 80 -9.87 -4.78 -9.42
CA LYS A 80 -9.68 -5.70 -10.56
C LYS A 80 -10.31 -5.13 -11.83
N ASP A 81 -9.93 -5.68 -12.98
CA ASP A 81 -10.39 -5.23 -14.30
C ASP A 81 -11.92 -5.20 -14.46
N ASN A 82 -12.65 -6.00 -13.68
CA ASN A 82 -14.12 -6.01 -13.66
C ASN A 82 -14.75 -4.79 -12.95
N GLN A 83 -13.94 -3.90 -12.35
CA GLN A 83 -14.35 -2.67 -11.65
C GLN A 83 -15.33 -2.90 -10.49
N LYS A 84 -15.40 -4.13 -9.97
CA LYS A 84 -16.38 -4.54 -8.94
C LYS A 84 -15.78 -5.32 -7.79
N SER A 85 -14.63 -5.95 -8.00
CA SER A 85 -13.96 -6.79 -7.01
C SER A 85 -12.55 -6.30 -6.78
N TYR A 86 -12.01 -6.66 -5.62
CA TYR A 86 -10.71 -6.19 -5.17
C TYR A 86 -9.74 -7.35 -4.98
N TYR A 87 -8.44 -7.06 -5.07
CA TYR A 87 -7.39 -8.02 -4.74
C TYR A 87 -7.27 -8.26 -3.23
N ILE A 88 -7.49 -7.21 -2.45
CA ILE A 88 -7.56 -7.16 -1.00
C ILE A 88 -8.92 -6.55 -0.67
N ASN A 89 -9.72 -7.20 0.17
CA ASN A 89 -11.01 -6.70 0.62
C ASN A 89 -10.86 -5.80 1.85
N SER A 90 -11.94 -5.11 2.22
CA SER A 90 -11.94 -4.12 3.29
C SER A 90 -11.53 -4.67 4.66
N ASP A 91 -11.73 -5.97 4.90
CA ASP A 91 -11.43 -6.69 6.13
C ASP A 91 -10.06 -7.38 6.17
N GLU A 92 -9.28 -7.29 5.08
CA GLU A 92 -8.00 -8.01 4.92
C GLU A 92 -6.76 -7.12 5.17
N TRP A 93 -6.94 -5.85 5.53
CA TRP A 93 -5.81 -4.91 5.63
C TRP A 93 -4.92 -5.09 6.86
N ARG A 94 -5.47 -5.57 7.99
CA ARG A 94 -4.75 -5.53 9.27
C ARG A 94 -3.44 -6.31 9.27
N GLU A 95 -3.43 -7.50 8.69
CA GLU A 95 -2.21 -8.33 8.61
C GLU A 95 -1.16 -7.67 7.72
N LEU A 96 -1.56 -7.17 6.55
CA LEU A 96 -0.67 -6.47 5.62
C LEU A 96 -0.09 -5.18 6.23
N LEU A 97 -0.89 -4.45 7.00
CA LEU A 97 -0.43 -3.25 7.73
C LEU A 97 0.55 -3.61 8.85
N ALA A 98 0.32 -4.70 9.59
CA ALA A 98 1.24 -5.16 10.61
C ALA A 98 2.62 -5.50 10.02
N GLU A 99 2.66 -6.24 8.91
CA GLU A 99 3.89 -6.53 8.18
C GLU A 99 4.56 -5.26 7.64
N ALA A 100 3.77 -4.34 7.07
CA ALA A 100 4.27 -3.06 6.57
C ALA A 100 4.89 -2.21 7.68
N VAL A 101 4.36 -2.24 8.91
CA VAL A 101 4.95 -1.58 10.08
C VAL A 101 6.34 -2.14 10.38
N GLU A 102 6.49 -3.46 10.43
CA GLU A 102 7.80 -4.08 10.68
C GLU A 102 8.83 -3.69 9.62
N MET A 103 8.43 -3.72 8.34
CA MET A 103 9.29 -3.33 7.23
C MET A 103 9.64 -1.84 7.21
N ALA A 104 8.74 -0.98 7.68
CA ALA A 104 8.89 0.47 7.63
C ALA A 104 9.76 1.06 8.75
N ILE A 105 9.90 0.38 9.90
CA ILE A 105 10.63 0.91 11.07
C ILE A 105 12.07 1.29 10.71
N ARG A 106 12.81 0.42 10.03
CA ARG A 106 14.22 0.67 9.69
C ARG A 106 14.37 1.83 8.69
N PRO A 107 13.69 1.84 7.53
CA PRO A 107 13.70 2.99 6.63
C PRO A 107 13.27 4.30 7.31
N ALA A 108 12.20 4.28 8.11
CA ALA A 108 11.75 5.47 8.83
C ALA A 108 12.84 5.98 9.78
N SER A 109 13.52 5.09 10.52
CA SER A 109 14.59 5.47 11.44
C SER A 109 15.77 6.19 10.78
N ALA A 110 16.05 5.90 9.51
CA ALA A 110 17.13 6.56 8.76
C ALA A 110 16.83 8.04 8.48
N ASP A 111 15.55 8.41 8.39
CA ASP A 111 15.11 9.77 8.12
C ASP A 111 14.77 10.54 9.41
N ILE A 112 14.19 9.85 10.39
CA ILE A 112 13.59 10.50 11.57
C ILE A 112 14.62 11.31 12.33
N LEU A 113 14.29 12.58 12.60
CA LEU A 113 15.16 13.53 13.31
C LEU A 113 16.60 13.55 12.75
N GLY A 114 16.73 13.47 11.41
CA GLY A 114 18.02 13.44 10.73
C GLY A 114 18.80 12.14 10.93
N GLY A 115 18.11 11.02 11.17
CA GLY A 115 18.72 9.69 11.36
C GLY A 115 19.32 9.46 12.76
N THR A 116 18.93 10.28 13.74
CA THR A 116 19.46 10.19 15.12
C THR A 116 18.87 9.03 15.92
N LEU A 117 17.71 8.51 15.51
CA LEU A 117 17.06 7.38 16.17
C LEU A 117 17.38 6.06 15.48
N LYS A 118 17.73 5.06 16.29
CA LYS A 118 17.84 3.68 15.80
C LYS A 118 16.46 3.06 15.64
N ALA A 119 16.34 2.07 14.76
CA ALA A 119 15.13 1.27 14.56
C ALA A 119 14.48 0.77 15.88
N SER A 120 15.30 0.31 16.85
CA SER A 120 14.79 -0.13 18.15
C SER A 120 14.16 1.00 18.98
N GLN A 121 14.69 2.22 18.90
CA GLN A 121 14.16 3.38 19.60
C GLN A 121 12.88 3.89 18.94
N VAL A 122 12.79 3.81 17.61
CA VAL A 122 11.56 4.07 16.85
C VAL A 122 10.47 3.08 17.30
N SER A 123 10.78 1.77 17.28
CA SER A 123 9.85 0.71 17.69
C SER A 123 9.32 0.90 19.12
N GLN A 124 10.18 1.29 20.06
CA GLN A 124 9.77 1.54 21.46
C GLN A 124 8.85 2.76 21.64
N ARG A 125 8.96 3.77 20.76
CA ARG A 125 8.14 4.98 20.82
C ARG A 125 6.86 4.89 19.99
N LEU A 126 6.78 3.90 19.11
CA LEU A 126 5.68 3.75 18.19
C LEU A 126 4.43 3.27 18.92
N GLN A 127 3.31 3.96 18.70
CA GLN A 127 2.00 3.49 19.12
C GLN A 127 1.39 2.68 17.97
N GLY A 128 1.86 1.44 17.80
CA GLY A 128 1.60 0.62 16.62
C GLY A 128 0.12 0.38 16.34
N LYS A 129 -0.70 0.18 17.39
CA LYS A 129 -2.15 0.02 17.25
C LYS A 129 -2.79 1.26 16.64
N GLU A 130 -2.50 2.44 17.18
CA GLU A 130 -3.07 3.71 16.69
C GLU A 130 -2.65 3.99 15.25
N LEU A 131 -1.40 3.67 14.91
CA LEU A 131 -0.92 3.81 13.54
C LEU A 131 -1.67 2.88 12.58
N ILE A 132 -1.84 1.60 12.94
CA ILE A 132 -2.56 0.63 12.12
C ILE A 132 -4.02 1.05 11.97
N ASP A 133 -4.68 1.45 13.07
CA ASP A 133 -6.08 1.88 13.03
C ASP A 133 -6.24 3.13 12.13
N PHE A 134 -5.32 4.10 12.18
CA PHE A 134 -5.34 5.27 11.29
C PHE A 134 -5.08 4.89 9.82
N ALA A 135 -4.08 4.04 9.56
CA ALA A 135 -3.75 3.59 8.21
C ALA A 135 -4.90 2.77 7.58
N GLU A 136 -5.53 1.91 8.36
CA GLU A 136 -6.71 1.14 7.94
C GLU A 136 -7.85 2.06 7.56
N ASN A 137 -8.17 3.07 8.40
CA ASN A 137 -9.22 4.04 8.09
C ASN A 137 -8.94 4.81 6.78
N LEU A 138 -7.69 5.20 6.51
CA LEU A 138 -7.31 5.79 5.23
C LEU A 138 -7.53 4.83 4.05
N LEU A 139 -7.19 3.55 4.21
CA LEU A 139 -7.36 2.54 3.17
C LEU A 139 -8.84 2.19 2.95
N LEU A 140 -9.69 2.30 3.96
CA LEU A 140 -11.14 2.07 3.79
C LEU A 140 -11.80 3.09 2.85
N LEU A 141 -11.24 4.31 2.76
CA LEU A 141 -11.73 5.35 1.84
C LEU A 141 -11.72 4.89 0.37
N ILE A 142 -10.84 3.97 -0.01
CA ILE A 142 -10.72 3.52 -1.41
C ILE A 142 -11.96 2.72 -1.88
N TYR A 143 -12.74 2.18 -0.95
CA TYR A 143 -13.98 1.45 -1.26
C TYR A 143 -15.20 2.39 -1.33
N GLU A 144 -15.09 3.56 -0.71
CA GLU A 144 -16.19 4.52 -0.58
C GLU A 144 -16.15 5.62 -1.63
N TYR A 145 -14.94 5.99 -2.10
CA TYR A 145 -14.73 7.16 -2.94
C TYR A 145 -14.06 6.84 -4.27
N GLN A 146 -14.50 7.53 -5.32
CA GLN A 146 -13.83 7.49 -6.63
C GLN A 146 -12.48 8.22 -6.56
N PRO A 147 -11.48 7.88 -7.41
CA PRO A 147 -10.14 8.46 -7.33
C PRO A 147 -10.08 10.00 -7.36
N LYS A 148 -11.03 10.67 -8.01
CA LYS A 148 -11.10 12.14 -8.08
C LYS A 148 -11.52 12.79 -6.74
N GLU A 149 -12.29 12.07 -5.93
CA GLU A 149 -12.80 12.54 -4.64
C GLU A 149 -11.92 12.06 -3.49
N LEU A 150 -11.24 10.92 -3.70
CA LEU A 150 -10.35 10.29 -2.73
C LEU A 150 -9.27 11.23 -2.21
N ALA A 151 -8.64 12.03 -3.08
CA ALA A 151 -7.60 12.98 -2.66
C ALA A 151 -8.09 13.98 -1.61
N LYS A 152 -9.29 14.55 -1.82
CA LYS A 152 -9.91 15.49 -0.87
C LYS A 152 -10.28 14.81 0.45
N MET A 153 -10.72 13.54 0.40
CA MET A 153 -11.05 12.79 1.61
C MET A 153 -9.80 12.43 2.41
N ILE A 154 -8.71 12.05 1.73
CA ILE A 154 -7.40 11.83 2.38
C ILE A 154 -6.97 13.11 3.09
N ASP A 155 -7.06 14.27 2.43
CA ASP A 155 -6.70 15.56 3.00
C ASP A 155 -7.43 15.84 4.33
N ASN A 156 -8.74 15.57 4.40
CA ASN A 156 -9.53 15.71 5.64
C ASN A 156 -9.10 14.77 6.77
N TYR A 157 -8.51 13.61 6.45
CA TYR A 157 -7.95 12.71 7.46
C TYR A 157 -6.56 13.17 7.89
N LEU A 158 -5.74 13.64 6.94
CA LEU A 158 -4.39 14.12 7.24
C LEU A 158 -4.39 15.42 8.04
N SER A 159 -5.42 16.25 7.93
CA SER A 159 -5.57 17.44 8.79
C SER A 159 -5.73 17.10 10.27
N GLN A 160 -6.13 15.86 10.60
CA GLN A 160 -6.29 15.39 11.99
C GLN A 160 -4.96 14.91 12.59
N LEU A 161 -3.90 14.76 11.78
CA LEU A 161 -2.58 14.38 12.25
C LEU A 161 -1.84 15.59 12.83
N PRO A 162 -0.92 15.37 13.79
CA PRO A 162 -0.05 16.44 14.29
C PRO A 162 0.69 17.16 13.15
N GLY A 163 0.54 18.50 13.09
CA GLY A 163 1.10 19.35 12.05
C GLY A 163 0.37 19.30 10.70
N GLY A 164 -0.77 18.63 10.61
CA GLY A 164 -1.63 18.63 9.43
C GLY A 164 -2.43 19.93 9.26
N GLU A 165 -2.79 20.58 10.37
CA GLU A 165 -3.56 21.83 10.39
C GLU A 165 -2.86 22.94 9.60
N ASP A 166 -1.54 23.10 9.76
CA ASP A 166 -0.69 24.10 9.10
C ASP A 166 -0.78 24.10 7.55
N TRP A 167 -1.24 23.00 6.96
CA TRP A 167 -1.36 22.86 5.50
C TRP A 167 -2.75 23.21 4.97
N PHE A 168 -3.78 23.13 5.81
CA PHE A 168 -5.18 23.32 5.40
C PHE A 168 -5.81 24.62 5.93
N GLU A 169 -5.06 25.40 6.72
CA GLU A 169 -5.32 26.82 7.03
C GLU A 169 -4.90 27.77 5.89
#